data_AF-A0A0K8R367-F1
#
_entry.id   AF-A0A0K8R367-F1
#
_cell.length_a   1.000
_cell.length_b   1.000
_cell.length_c   1.000
_cell.angle_alpha   90.00
_cell.angle_beta   90.00
_cell.angle_gamma   90.00
#
_symmetry.space_group_name_H-M   'P 1'
#
loop_
_entity.id
_entity.type
_entity.pdbx_description
1 polymer ?
#
loop_
_entity_poly.entity_id
_entity_poly.type
_entity_poly.pdbx_seq_one_letter_code
_entity_poly.pdbx_strand_id
1 'polypeptide(L)'
;MSMEEPKDRKYMSVGRPTNRNLLQGNFLRGPSGWTPDTVPQWVTGRNRSGSLPKSSQARRRDEWCRIFDQKDACVVPVLDHDTAHKHSHNASREVFHECSDGPPIPRPAPRLDRTPAEPDYKEPLVGEHSVEVLKEAGLSDGEIRALLQSGAIEAPCFDPNSKL
;
A
#
# COMPACT_ATOMS: atom_id res chain seq x y z
N MET A 1 -10.31 15.61 -2.00
CA MET A 1 -9.42 15.21 -0.91
C MET A 1 -8.50 16.39 -0.62
N SER A 2 -8.37 16.82 0.63
CA SER A 2 -7.36 17.83 1.04
C SER A 2 -6.35 17.19 1.97
N MET A 3 -5.11 17.70 1.94
CA MET A 3 -4.03 17.32 2.84
C MET A 3 -3.85 18.42 3.87
N GLU A 4 -3.77 18.03 5.12
CA GLU A 4 -3.78 18.95 6.26
C GLU A 4 -2.57 18.67 7.14
N GLU A 5 -1.87 19.73 7.55
CA GLU A 5 -0.65 19.65 8.35
C GLU A 5 -0.95 20.01 9.82
N PRO A 6 -0.96 19.04 10.75
CA PRO A 6 -1.10 19.31 12.17
C PRO A 6 0.20 19.81 12.78
N LYS A 7 0.19 20.03 14.09
CA LYS A 7 1.32 20.62 14.84
C LYS A 7 2.67 19.92 14.61
N ASP A 8 2.65 18.62 14.33
CA ASP A 8 3.83 17.76 14.18
C ASP A 8 4.37 17.68 12.74
N ARG A 9 3.88 18.52 11.81
CA ARG A 9 4.28 18.54 10.39
C ARG A 9 4.12 17.19 9.66
N LYS A 10 3.32 16.29 10.23
CA LYS A 10 2.82 15.12 9.52
C LYS A 10 1.53 15.50 8.80
N TYR A 11 0.99 14.63 7.95
CA TYR A 11 -0.22 14.97 7.20
C TYR A 11 -1.39 14.05 7.56
N MET A 12 -2.60 14.58 7.46
CA MET A 12 -3.85 13.82 7.41
C MET A 12 -4.53 14.04 6.07
N SER A 13 -5.16 12.99 5.56
CA SER A 13 -6.04 13.10 4.41
C SER A 13 -7.47 13.27 4.90
N VAL A 14 -8.15 14.30 4.39
CA VAL A 14 -9.56 14.56 4.67
C VAL A 14 -10.36 14.36 3.38
N GLY A 15 -11.14 13.29 3.36
CA GLY A 15 -12.15 13.03 2.34
C GLY A 15 -13.39 13.89 2.59
N ARG A 16 -14.04 14.34 1.50
CA ARG A 16 -15.38 14.96 1.62
C ARG A 16 -16.42 13.84 1.53
N PRO A 17 -17.10 13.48 2.62
CA PRO A 17 -18.15 12.47 2.55
C PRO A 17 -19.33 13.01 1.72
N THR A 18 -19.93 12.13 0.91
CA THR A 18 -21.08 12.45 0.03
C THR A 18 -22.36 12.73 0.82
N ASN A 19 -22.45 12.28 2.08
CA ASN A 19 -23.66 12.41 2.90
C ASN A 19 -23.61 13.62 3.86
N ARG A 20 -24.57 14.54 3.67
CA ARG A 20 -24.76 15.78 4.43
C ARG A 20 -24.87 15.58 5.95
N ASN A 21 -25.41 14.45 6.42
CA ASN A 21 -25.66 14.22 7.84
C ASN A 21 -24.40 13.80 8.63
N LEU A 22 -23.37 13.26 7.95
CA LEU A 22 -22.15 12.77 8.60
C LEU A 22 -21.21 13.90 9.03
N LEU A 23 -21.15 14.98 8.24
CA LEU A 23 -20.49 16.22 8.65
C LEU A 23 -21.14 16.80 9.91
N GLN A 24 -22.48 16.80 9.98
CA GLN A 24 -23.26 17.47 11.02
C GLN A 24 -23.27 16.76 12.39
N GLY A 25 -23.12 15.44 12.41
CA GLY A 25 -23.21 14.65 13.65
C GLY A 25 -21.88 14.48 14.39
N ASN A 26 -20.82 14.05 13.70
CA ASN A 26 -19.61 13.52 14.36
C ASN A 26 -18.33 14.32 14.06
N PHE A 27 -18.25 15.00 12.91
CA PHE A 27 -17.11 15.84 12.54
C PHE A 27 -17.19 17.24 13.19
N LEU A 28 -18.39 17.83 13.18
CA LEU A 28 -18.63 19.19 13.64
C LEU A 28 -18.93 19.29 15.16
N ARG A 29 -19.34 18.19 15.82
CA ARG A 29 -19.57 18.14 17.28
C ARG A 29 -18.33 17.73 18.10
N GLY A 30 -17.14 17.81 17.52
CA GLY A 30 -15.90 17.77 18.30
C GLY A 30 -15.73 19.04 19.15
N PRO A 31 -14.78 19.07 20.10
CA PRO A 31 -14.54 20.22 21.00
C PRO A 31 -14.12 21.53 20.30
N SER A 32 -14.16 21.57 18.97
CA SER A 32 -13.73 22.67 18.11
C SER A 32 -14.84 23.67 17.74
N GLY A 33 -16.10 23.43 18.15
CA GLY A 33 -17.20 24.40 17.97
C GLY A 33 -17.59 24.63 16.50
N TRP A 34 -17.33 23.67 15.62
CA TRP A 34 -17.64 23.81 14.20
C TRP A 34 -19.14 23.64 13.97
N THR A 35 -19.75 24.53 13.20
CA THR A 35 -21.16 24.43 12.81
C THR A 35 -21.30 24.36 11.30
N PRO A 36 -22.39 23.76 10.77
CA PRO A 36 -22.63 23.70 9.32
C PRO A 36 -22.60 25.07 8.64
N ASP A 37 -22.92 26.13 9.39
CA ASP A 37 -22.93 27.52 8.92
C ASP A 37 -21.51 28.12 8.76
N THR A 38 -20.52 27.53 9.43
CA THR A 38 -19.11 27.97 9.38
C THR A 38 -18.28 27.26 8.31
N VAL A 39 -18.80 26.18 7.70
CA VAL A 39 -18.10 25.39 6.68
C VAL A 39 -18.95 25.33 5.41
N PRO A 40 -18.72 26.20 4.42
CA PRO A 40 -19.53 26.25 3.21
C PRO A 40 -19.46 24.93 2.41
N GLN A 41 -20.63 24.44 1.98
CA GLN A 41 -20.80 23.21 1.20
C GLN A 41 -20.00 23.24 -0.11
N TRP A 42 -19.88 24.43 -0.73
CA TRP A 42 -19.14 24.69 -1.94
C TRP A 42 -18.23 25.89 -1.73
N VAL A 43 -16.93 25.74 -2.02
CA VAL A 43 -16.05 26.91 -2.18
C VAL A 43 -16.16 27.30 -3.66
N THR A 44 -16.94 28.34 -3.95
CA THR A 44 -17.01 28.91 -5.31
C THR A 44 -15.79 29.82 -5.51
N GLY A 45 -14.79 29.36 -6.26
CA GLY A 45 -13.62 30.17 -6.62
C GLY A 45 -12.33 29.38 -6.84
N ARG A 46 -11.33 30.05 -7.43
CA ARG A 46 -10.00 29.51 -7.80
C ARG A 46 -9.06 29.30 -6.59
N ASN A 47 -9.48 29.69 -5.38
CA ASN A 47 -8.78 29.44 -4.13
C ASN A 47 -9.26 28.10 -3.54
N ARG A 48 -8.75 27.01 -4.13
CA ARG A 48 -9.11 25.61 -3.82
C ARG A 48 -8.39 25.01 -2.62
N SER A 49 -7.51 25.75 -1.94
CA SER A 49 -7.04 25.33 -0.63
C SER A 49 -8.20 25.55 0.35
N GLY A 50 -9.01 24.51 0.53
CA GLY A 50 -9.86 24.39 1.71
C GLY A 50 -8.93 24.26 2.90
N SER A 51 -8.36 25.38 3.36
CA SER A 51 -7.61 25.43 4.60
C SER A 51 -8.59 25.06 5.70
N LEU A 52 -8.34 23.94 6.38
CA LEU A 52 -8.95 23.75 7.68
C LEU A 52 -8.59 24.95 8.58
N PRO A 53 -9.48 25.35 9.49
CA PRO A 53 -9.24 26.46 10.40
C PRO A 53 -7.94 26.26 11.19
N LYS A 54 -7.34 27.38 11.65
CA LYS A 54 -6.10 27.45 12.45
C LYS A 54 -5.98 26.42 13.59
N SER A 55 -7.10 25.85 14.03
CA SER A 55 -7.19 24.76 14.99
C SER A 55 -6.48 23.47 14.59
N SER A 56 -6.26 23.17 13.30
CA SER A 56 -5.50 21.95 12.91
C SER A 56 -4.09 21.93 13.50
N GLN A 57 -3.48 23.11 13.70
CA GLN A 57 -2.18 23.31 14.33
C GLN A 57 -2.20 23.13 15.86
N ALA A 58 -3.37 22.94 16.49
CA ALA A 58 -3.48 22.84 17.93
C ALA A 58 -3.13 21.45 18.48
N ARG A 59 -3.21 20.41 17.66
CA ARG A 59 -3.02 18.99 18.04
C ARG A 59 -2.10 18.27 17.06
N ARG A 60 -1.48 17.17 17.52
CA ARG A 60 -0.66 16.29 16.66
C ARG A 60 -1.55 15.44 15.75
N ARG A 61 -1.01 14.94 14.63
CA ARG A 61 -1.72 14.04 13.70
C ARG A 61 -2.39 12.88 14.42
N ASP A 62 -1.65 12.15 15.25
CA ASP A 62 -2.17 10.94 15.89
C ASP A 62 -3.30 11.23 16.89
N GLU A 63 -3.29 12.42 17.52
CA GLU A 63 -4.38 12.87 18.39
C GLU A 63 -5.66 13.14 17.59
N TRP A 64 -5.53 13.78 16.43
CA TRP A 64 -6.65 13.98 15.51
C TRP A 64 -7.18 12.66 14.97
N CYS A 65 -6.30 11.75 14.55
CA CYS A 65 -6.72 10.43 14.09
C CYS A 65 -7.48 9.67 15.19
N ARG A 66 -7.05 9.72 16.45
CA ARG A 66 -7.82 9.13 17.58
C ARG A 66 -9.20 9.75 17.78
N ILE A 67 -9.33 11.07 17.59
CA ILE A 67 -10.62 11.76 17.72
C ILE A 67 -11.61 11.29 16.65
N PHE A 68 -11.11 10.99 15.45
CA PHE A 68 -11.90 10.55 14.31
C PHE A 68 -11.92 9.05 14.09
N ASP A 69 -11.18 8.29 14.90
CA ASP A 69 -11.21 6.83 14.86
C ASP A 69 -12.63 6.34 15.15
N GLN A 70 -13.07 5.34 14.38
CA GLN A 70 -14.43 4.79 14.41
C GLN A 70 -15.56 5.78 14.08
N LYS A 71 -15.25 6.98 13.57
CA LYS A 71 -16.24 7.93 13.06
C LYS A 71 -16.24 7.93 11.53
N ASP A 72 -17.42 8.03 10.94
CA ASP A 72 -17.62 8.25 9.49
C ASP A 72 -17.26 9.69 9.06
N ALA A 73 -16.07 10.15 9.46
CA ALA A 73 -15.56 11.49 9.20
C ALA A 73 -14.60 11.53 8.00
N CYS A 74 -14.25 10.38 7.40
CA CYS A 74 -13.29 10.27 6.30
C CYS A 74 -11.94 10.98 6.56
N VAL A 75 -11.46 10.95 7.81
CA VAL A 75 -10.15 11.47 8.21
C VAL A 75 -9.22 10.30 8.49
N VAL A 76 -8.10 10.23 7.77
CA VAL A 76 -7.11 9.15 7.91
C VAL A 76 -5.68 9.72 7.97
N PRO A 77 -4.75 9.08 8.71
CA PRO A 77 -3.36 9.52 8.71
C PRO A 77 -2.73 9.29 7.34
N VAL A 78 -1.92 10.24 6.88
CA VAL A 78 -0.94 9.98 5.81
C VAL A 78 0.25 9.28 6.46
N LEU A 79 0.57 8.09 5.97
CA LEU A 79 1.63 7.23 6.50
C LEU A 79 2.85 7.28 5.59
N ASP A 80 4.02 7.21 6.20
CA ASP A 80 5.28 7.05 5.47
C ASP A 80 5.38 5.61 4.93
N HIS A 81 6.01 5.45 3.76
CA HIS A 81 6.18 4.16 3.09
C HIS A 81 6.68 3.06 4.04
N ASP A 82 7.70 3.37 4.85
CA ASP A 82 8.35 2.42 5.76
C ASP A 82 7.53 2.09 7.02
N THR A 83 6.40 2.77 7.23
CA THR A 83 5.53 2.57 8.40
C THR A 83 4.14 2.08 8.01
N ALA A 84 3.76 2.19 6.73
CA ALA A 84 2.44 1.85 6.25
C ALA A 84 2.05 0.40 6.58
N HIS A 85 2.98 -0.54 6.44
CA HIS A 85 2.76 -1.96 6.75
C HIS A 85 2.42 -2.21 8.24
N LYS A 86 2.92 -1.37 9.16
CA LYS A 86 2.69 -1.50 10.61
C LYS A 86 1.36 -0.92 11.08
N HIS A 87 0.64 -0.21 10.22
CA HIS A 87 -0.64 0.36 10.60
C HIS A 87 -1.64 -0.75 10.96
N SER A 88 -2.42 -0.57 12.03
CA SER A 88 -3.30 -1.60 12.59
C SER A 88 -4.20 -2.26 11.54
N HIS A 89 -4.76 -1.48 10.62
CA HIS A 89 -5.59 -1.98 9.51
C HIS A 89 -4.83 -2.83 8.49
N ASN A 90 -3.56 -2.51 8.20
CA ASN A 90 -2.74 -3.25 7.26
C ASN A 90 -2.17 -4.53 7.90
N ALA A 91 -1.76 -4.45 9.16
CA ALA A 91 -1.24 -5.57 9.94
C ALA A 91 -2.33 -6.62 10.20
N SER A 92 -3.52 -6.21 10.69
CA SER A 92 -4.65 -7.13 10.95
C SER A 92 -5.17 -7.86 9.73
N ARG A 93 -4.92 -7.29 8.55
CA ARG A 93 -5.32 -7.87 7.27
C ARG A 93 -4.16 -8.57 6.57
N GLU A 94 -2.95 -8.60 7.11
CA GLU A 94 -1.77 -9.16 6.43
C GLU A 94 -1.66 -8.65 4.99
N VAL A 95 -1.70 -7.32 4.82
CA VAL A 95 -1.59 -6.69 3.48
C VAL A 95 -0.19 -6.83 2.91
N PHE A 96 0.82 -6.98 3.78
CA PHE A 96 2.22 -7.11 3.41
C PHE A 96 2.76 -8.47 3.84
N HIS A 97 3.70 -9.00 3.07
CA HIS A 97 4.55 -10.13 3.40
C HIS A 97 5.89 -9.61 3.94
N GLU A 98 6.39 -10.20 5.02
CA GLU A 98 7.69 -9.87 5.58
C GLU A 98 8.77 -10.70 4.87
N CYS A 99 9.68 -10.04 4.16
CA CYS A 99 10.81 -10.71 3.51
C CYS A 99 11.98 -10.85 4.49
N SER A 100 12.69 -11.98 4.46
CA SER A 100 13.92 -12.19 5.25
C SER A 100 15.03 -11.21 4.90
N ASP A 101 15.14 -10.87 3.61
CA ASP A 101 16.29 -10.17 3.05
C ASP A 101 15.95 -8.77 2.51
N GLY A 102 14.79 -8.20 2.88
CA GLY A 102 14.32 -6.95 2.30
C GLY A 102 13.15 -6.26 3.02
N PRO A 103 12.70 -5.09 2.52
CA PRO A 103 11.53 -4.42 3.05
C PRO A 103 10.26 -5.25 2.80
N PRO A 104 9.20 -5.05 3.59
CA PRO A 104 7.95 -5.75 3.40
C PRO A 104 7.31 -5.41 2.06
N ILE A 105 6.84 -6.43 1.35
CA ILE A 105 6.24 -6.31 0.02
C ILE A 105 4.73 -6.57 0.10
N PRO A 106 3.91 -5.92 -0.74
CA PRO A 106 2.47 -6.14 -0.72
C PRO A 106 2.13 -7.57 -1.15
N ARG A 107 1.18 -8.19 -0.44
CA ARG A 107 0.59 -9.46 -0.88
C ARG A 107 -0.31 -9.24 -2.11
N PRO A 108 -0.49 -10.28 -2.95
CA PRO A 108 -1.41 -10.20 -4.08
C PRO A 108 -2.84 -9.77 -3.68
N ALA A 109 -3.49 -9.01 -4.56
CA ALA A 109 -4.86 -8.57 -4.40
C ALA A 109 -5.64 -8.75 -5.72
N PRO A 110 -6.95 -9.11 -5.69
CA PRO A 110 -7.77 -9.38 -4.50
C PRO A 110 -7.43 -10.73 -3.82
N ARG A 111 -7.94 -10.94 -2.59
CA ARG A 111 -7.89 -12.27 -1.95
C ARG A 111 -8.99 -13.15 -2.52
N LEU A 112 -8.64 -14.36 -2.92
CA LEU A 112 -9.55 -15.34 -3.52
C LEU A 112 -9.71 -16.52 -2.55
N ASP A 113 -10.96 -16.83 -2.18
CA ASP A 113 -11.21 -17.86 -1.15
C ASP A 113 -10.90 -19.28 -1.63
N ARG A 114 -11.26 -19.62 -2.88
CA ARG A 114 -11.09 -20.99 -3.42
C ARG A 114 -9.69 -21.26 -3.96
N THR A 115 -9.02 -20.24 -4.48
CA THR A 115 -7.69 -20.35 -5.09
C THR A 115 -6.82 -19.17 -4.64
N PRO A 116 -6.35 -19.17 -3.38
CA PRO A 116 -5.48 -18.12 -2.86
C PRO A 116 -4.23 -17.95 -3.72
N ALA A 117 -3.82 -16.70 -3.93
CA ALA A 117 -2.57 -16.37 -4.62
C ALA A 117 -1.43 -16.30 -3.60
N GLU A 118 -0.66 -17.38 -3.52
CA GLU A 118 0.52 -17.50 -2.66
C GLU A 118 1.77 -17.64 -3.54
N PRO A 119 2.45 -16.53 -3.90
CA PRO A 119 3.65 -16.58 -4.71
C PRO A 119 4.86 -17.02 -3.87
N ASP A 120 5.88 -17.56 -4.54
CA ASP A 120 7.21 -17.58 -3.95
C ASP A 120 7.76 -16.15 -3.96
N TYR A 121 8.15 -15.67 -2.78
CA TYR A 121 8.67 -14.33 -2.57
C TYR A 121 10.20 -14.25 -2.72
N LYS A 122 10.87 -15.38 -2.97
CA LYS A 122 12.30 -15.42 -3.27
C LYS A 122 12.55 -14.84 -4.65
N GLU A 123 13.48 -13.88 -4.72
CA GLU A 123 13.98 -13.39 -6.01
C GLU A 123 14.82 -14.48 -6.70
N PRO A 124 14.47 -14.88 -7.94
CA PRO A 124 15.23 -15.90 -8.65
C PRO A 124 16.58 -15.35 -9.12
N LEU A 125 17.60 -16.20 -9.13
CA LEU A 125 18.86 -15.92 -9.80
C LEU A 125 18.68 -15.94 -11.31
N VAL A 126 19.57 -15.23 -12.02
CA VAL A 126 19.64 -15.30 -13.48
C VAL A 126 19.84 -16.75 -13.90
N GLY A 127 18.89 -17.26 -14.67
CA GLY A 127 18.91 -18.62 -15.19
C GLY A 127 18.54 -19.73 -14.20
N GLU A 128 18.11 -19.42 -12.96
CA GLU A 128 17.79 -20.44 -11.93
C GLU A 128 16.83 -21.51 -12.44
N HIS A 129 15.81 -21.10 -13.21
CA HIS A 129 14.74 -21.97 -13.70
C HIS A 129 14.83 -22.27 -15.20
N SER A 130 15.92 -21.91 -15.89
CA SER A 130 16.02 -22.04 -17.36
C SER A 130 15.81 -23.48 -17.84
N VAL A 131 16.45 -24.45 -17.18
CA VAL A 131 16.38 -25.86 -17.56
C VAL A 131 14.97 -26.43 -17.32
N GLU A 132 14.38 -26.11 -16.16
CA GLU A 132 13.04 -26.57 -15.79
C GLU A 132 12.00 -26.10 -16.80
N VAL A 133 11.96 -24.80 -17.08
CA VAL A 133 11.00 -24.20 -18.02
C VAL A 133 11.15 -24.76 -19.44
N LEU A 134 12.38 -25.01 -19.89
CA LEU A 134 12.61 -25.59 -21.23
C LEU A 134 12.22 -27.07 -21.32
N LYS A 135 12.39 -27.84 -20.25
CA LYS A 135 11.88 -29.22 -20.17
C LYS A 135 10.35 -29.23 -20.19
N GLU A 136 9.70 -28.34 -19.44
CA GLU A 136 8.23 -28.17 -19.48
C GLU A 136 7.72 -27.75 -20.86
N ALA A 137 8.50 -26.94 -21.58
CA ALA A 137 8.22 -26.56 -22.97
C ALA A 137 8.43 -27.71 -23.97
N GLY A 138 8.98 -28.85 -23.54
CA GLY A 138 9.15 -30.06 -24.34
C GLY A 138 10.50 -30.21 -25.05
N LEU A 139 11.51 -29.40 -24.70
CA LEU A 139 12.86 -29.56 -25.25
C LEU A 139 13.55 -30.79 -24.64
N SER A 140 14.31 -31.49 -25.47
CA SER A 140 15.17 -32.58 -25.02
C SER A 140 16.40 -32.06 -24.28
N ASP A 141 16.99 -32.91 -23.43
CA ASP A 141 18.24 -32.58 -22.73
C ASP A 141 19.38 -32.22 -23.69
N GLY A 142 19.38 -32.77 -24.91
CA GLY A 142 20.36 -32.48 -25.95
C GLY A 142 20.23 -31.05 -26.48
N GLU A 143 19.02 -30.59 -26.75
CA GLU A 143 18.73 -29.23 -27.20
C GLU A 143 19.06 -28.21 -26.10
N ILE A 144 18.68 -28.50 -24.86
CA ILE A 144 18.96 -27.63 -23.71
C ILE A 144 20.47 -27.49 -23.49
N ARG A 145 21.25 -28.58 -23.61
CA ARG A 145 22.73 -28.49 -23.54
C ARG A 145 23.31 -27.65 -24.68
N ALA A 146 22.78 -27.78 -25.90
CA ALA A 146 23.26 -26.96 -27.02
C ALA A 146 23.02 -25.46 -26.76
N LEU A 147 21.89 -25.11 -26.15
CA LEU A 147 21.58 -23.72 -25.75
C LEU A 147 22.50 -23.21 -24.64
N LEU A 148 22.79 -24.04 -23.62
CA LEU A 148 23.74 -23.70 -22.57
C LEU A 148 25.17 -23.53 -23.11
N GLN A 149 25.61 -24.43 -23.99
CA GLN A 149 26.95 -24.40 -24.60
C GLN A 149 27.15 -23.21 -25.55
N SER A 150 26.09 -22.82 -26.26
CA SER A 150 26.12 -21.62 -27.11
C SER A 150 26.03 -20.31 -26.33
N GLY A 151 25.76 -20.37 -25.01
CA GLY A 151 25.56 -19.20 -24.15
C GLY A 151 24.23 -18.47 -24.42
N ALA A 152 23.30 -19.10 -25.14
CA ALA A 152 21.98 -18.52 -25.40
C ALA A 152 21.10 -18.47 -24.15
N ILE A 153 21.36 -19.36 -23.17
CA ILE A 153 20.71 -19.42 -21.87
C ILE A 153 21.75 -19.65 -20.77
N GLU A 154 21.43 -19.23 -19.55
CA GLU A 154 22.25 -19.45 -18.35
C GLU A 154 21.56 -20.39 -17.37
N ALA A 155 22.35 -21.12 -16.57
CA ALA A 155 21.86 -21.89 -15.44
C ALA A 155 22.94 -21.92 -14.33
N PRO A 156 22.67 -21.38 -13.12
CA PRO A 156 23.68 -21.12 -12.10
C PRO A 156 24.31 -22.38 -11.46
N CYS A 157 23.80 -23.58 -11.76
CA CYS A 157 24.36 -24.87 -11.33
C CYS A 157 24.72 -25.81 -12.50
N PHE A 158 24.83 -25.31 -13.73
CA PHE A 158 25.15 -26.16 -14.86
C PHE A 158 26.65 -26.54 -14.88
N ASP A 159 26.96 -27.78 -14.52
CA ASP A 159 28.23 -28.41 -14.85
C ASP A 159 28.13 -29.08 -16.23
N PRO A 160 28.94 -28.67 -17.23
CA PRO A 160 28.91 -29.25 -18.58
C PRO A 160 29.21 -30.75 -18.62
N ASN A 161 29.79 -31.33 -17.56
CA ASN A 161 30.08 -32.76 -17.45
C ASN A 161 29.05 -33.55 -16.60
N SER A 162 28.10 -32.85 -15.99
CA SER A 162 27.02 -33.49 -15.22
C SER A 162 25.87 -33.92 -16.14
N LYS A 163 25.17 -34.99 -15.75
CA LYS A 163 23.91 -35.35 -16.43
C LYS A 163 22.81 -34.39 -15.94
N LEU A 164 22.14 -33.74 -16.91
CA LEU A 164 20.87 -33.03 -16.73
C LEU A 164 19.73 -33.96 -16.31
#